data_AF-A0A920BH69-F1
#
_entry.id   AF-A0A920BH69-F1
#
_cell.length_a   1.000
_cell.length_b   1.000
_cell.length_c   1.000
_cell.angle_alpha   90.00
_cell.angle_beta   90.00
_cell.angle_gamma   90.00
#
_symmetry.space_group_name_H-M   'P 1'
#
loop_
_entity.id
_entity.type
_entity.pdbx_description
1 polymer ?
#
loop_
_entity_poly.entity_id
_entity_poly.type
_entity_poly.pdbx_seq_one_letter_code
_entity_poly.pdbx_strand_id
1 'polypeptide(L)'
;MLGCTNGGNSWKSFVDIGVEAARDALDDSGVEWAEIQFLSGANTVRNGYPGWVSASTFANALGFQGCQIASSYAACASGVTALSIARSQILQAYAR
;
A
#
# COMPACT_ATOMS: atom_id res chain seq x y z
N MET A 1 2.02 8.19 -18.85
CA MET A 1 0.72 7.87 -18.23
C MET A 1 0.12 6.62 -18.88
N LEU A 2 0.75 5.43 -18.74
CA LEU A 2 0.20 4.16 -19.26
C LEU A 2 0.89 2.94 -18.61
N GLY A 3 0.07 2.03 -18.07
CA GLY A 3 0.33 0.59 -18.08
C GLY A 3 0.77 -0.10 -16.78
N CYS A 4 -0.16 -0.81 -16.14
CA CYS A 4 0.01 -2.20 -15.71
C CYS A 4 -1.30 -2.97 -15.94
N THR A 5 -1.24 -4.03 -16.76
CA THR A 5 -2.35 -4.95 -17.07
C THR A 5 -2.12 -6.28 -16.38
N ASN A 6 -3.18 -6.91 -15.86
CA ASN A 6 -3.32 -8.37 -15.86
C ASN A 6 -4.81 -8.73 -15.98
N GLY A 7 -5.17 -9.35 -17.11
CA GLY A 7 -6.42 -10.09 -17.30
C GLY A 7 -7.72 -9.27 -17.26
N GLY A 8 -8.09 -8.62 -18.37
CA GLY A 8 -9.44 -8.08 -18.57
C GLY A 8 -9.48 -6.58 -18.92
N ASN A 9 -9.31 -6.28 -20.21
CA ASN A 9 -9.89 -5.16 -20.99
C ASN A 9 -10.16 -3.76 -20.37
N SER A 10 -9.51 -3.34 -19.28
CA SER A 10 -9.64 -1.96 -18.77
C SER A 10 -8.30 -1.36 -18.31
N TRP A 11 -8.06 -0.11 -18.71
CA TRP A 11 -6.91 0.67 -18.28
C TRP A 11 -7.16 1.21 -16.87
N LYS A 12 -6.58 0.56 -15.86
CA LYS A 12 -6.63 1.00 -14.46
C LYS A 12 -5.36 1.79 -14.10
N SER A 13 -5.50 2.79 -13.22
CA SER A 13 -4.34 3.47 -12.66
C SER A 13 -3.62 2.56 -11.64
N PHE A 14 -2.36 2.85 -11.33
CA PHE A 14 -1.63 2.13 -10.26
C PHE A 14 -2.32 2.21 -8.91
N VAL A 15 -2.96 3.35 -8.65
CA VAL A 15 -3.70 3.56 -7.42
C VAL A 15 -4.90 2.61 -7.39
N ASP A 16 -5.64 2.51 -8.49
CA ASP A 16 -6.80 1.62 -8.58
C ASP A 16 -6.41 0.15 -8.41
N ILE A 17 -5.34 -0.29 -9.08
CA ILE A 17 -4.83 -1.66 -8.95
C ILE A 17 -4.41 -1.94 -7.50
N GLY A 18 -3.71 -1.00 -6.85
CA GLY A 18 -3.30 -1.18 -5.46
C GLY A 18 -4.45 -1.10 -4.46
N VAL A 19 -5.49 -0.30 -4.73
CA VAL A 19 -6.71 -0.25 -3.93
C VAL A 19 -7.53 -1.54 -4.05
N GLU A 20 -7.65 -2.08 -5.26
CA GLU A 20 -8.28 -3.38 -5.51
C GLU A 20 -7.53 -4.48 -4.75
N ALA A 21 -6.21 -4.57 -4.92
CA ALA A 21 -5.40 -5.54 -4.19
C ALA A 21 -5.48 -5.38 -2.66
N ALA A 22 -5.57 -4.14 -2.15
CA ALA A 22 -5.73 -3.89 -0.73
C ALA A 22 -7.11 -4.34 -0.22
N ARG A 23 -8.17 -4.15 -1.01
CA ARG A 23 -9.53 -4.61 -0.67
C ARG A 23 -9.63 -6.12 -0.66
N ASP A 24 -9.04 -6.78 -1.66
CA ASP A 24 -9.00 -8.24 -1.72
C ASP A 24 -8.24 -8.82 -0.52
N ALA A 25 -7.13 -8.18 -0.11
CA ALA A 25 -6.39 -8.60 1.07
C ALA A 25 -7.16 -8.38 2.39
N LEU A 26 -7.95 -7.30 2.49
CA LEU A 26 -8.82 -7.06 3.65
C LEU A 26 -9.92 -8.13 3.74
N ASP A 27 -10.57 -8.44 2.62
CA ASP A 27 -11.60 -9.48 2.52
C ASP A 27 -11.05 -10.87 2.91
N ASP A 28 -9.88 -11.26 2.37
CA ASP A 28 -9.20 -12.52 2.72
C ASP A 28 -8.82 -12.60 4.21
N SER A 29 -8.47 -11.47 4.82
CA SER A 29 -8.14 -11.40 6.25
C SER A 29 -9.36 -11.34 7.18
N GLY A 30 -10.53 -11.00 6.65
CA GLY A 30 -11.75 -10.74 7.44
C GLY A 30 -11.64 -9.51 8.38
N VAL A 31 -10.72 -8.58 8.09
CA VAL A 31 -10.47 -7.38 8.90
C VAL A 31 -11.10 -6.17 8.21
N GLU A 32 -11.85 -5.38 8.96
CA GLU A 32 -12.41 -4.13 8.44
C GLU A 32 -11.31 -3.10 8.23
N TRP A 33 -11.41 -2.28 7.17
CA TRP A 33 -10.43 -1.21 6.93
C TRP A 33 -10.24 -0.36 8.19
N ALA A 34 -11.34 -0.02 8.88
CA ALA A 34 -11.37 0.78 10.10
C ALA A 34 -10.52 0.23 11.27
N GLU A 35 -10.17 -1.05 11.24
CA GLU A 35 -9.37 -1.70 12.28
C GLU A 35 -7.86 -1.62 12.01
N ILE A 36 -7.45 -1.20 10.81
CA ILE A 36 -6.05 -1.08 10.42
C ILE A 36 -5.39 0.10 11.16
N GLN A 37 -4.50 -0.21 12.09
CA GLN A 37 -3.82 0.78 12.92
C GLN A 37 -2.55 1.37 12.25
N PHE A 38 -1.94 0.62 11.34
CA PHE A 38 -0.69 0.99 10.69
C PHE A 38 -0.67 0.55 9.23
N LEU A 39 -0.35 1.48 8.32
CA LEU A 39 -0.18 1.23 6.90
C LEU A 39 1.29 1.45 6.51
N SER A 40 1.97 0.38 6.09
CA SER A 40 3.30 0.48 5.49
C SER A 40 3.22 0.29 3.98
N GLY A 41 3.68 1.28 3.22
CA GLY A 41 3.70 1.20 1.76
C GLY A 41 5.09 1.39 1.17
N ALA A 42 5.37 0.63 0.12
CA ALA A 42 6.55 0.77 -0.71
C ALA A 42 6.37 1.95 -1.68
N ASN A 43 7.26 2.93 -1.58
CA ASN A 43 7.32 4.04 -2.50
C ASN A 43 7.93 3.58 -3.82
N THR A 44 7.36 3.98 -4.94
CA THR A 44 7.94 3.73 -6.26
C THR A 44 8.04 5.04 -7.04
N VAL A 45 9.26 5.34 -7.50
CA VAL A 45 9.48 6.34 -8.54
C VAL A 45 9.25 5.66 -9.87
N ARG A 46 8.18 6.02 -10.57
CA ARG A 46 8.02 5.63 -11.98
C ARG A 46 8.53 6.75 -12.87
N ASN A 47 9.55 6.43 -13.66
CA ASN A 47 9.96 7.30 -14.76
C ASN A 47 8.75 7.48 -15.70
N GLY A 48 8.27 8.72 -15.87
CA GLY A 48 7.06 9.05 -16.65
C GLY A 48 5.77 9.28 -15.85
N TYR A 49 5.82 9.29 -14.50
CA TYR A 49 4.78 9.84 -13.63
C TYR A 49 5.40 10.96 -12.77
N PRO A 50 4.86 12.20 -12.77
CA PRO A 50 5.33 13.22 -11.85
C PRO A 50 4.91 12.85 -10.42
N GLY A 51 5.88 12.39 -9.62
CA GLY A 51 5.71 12.16 -8.19
C GLY A 51 5.98 10.73 -7.71
N TRP A 52 5.81 10.55 -6.41
CA TRP A 52 5.96 9.29 -5.71
C TRP A 52 4.59 8.68 -5.44
N VAL A 53 4.34 7.46 -5.90
CA VAL A 53 3.19 6.69 -5.39
C VAL A 53 3.56 6.24 -3.99
N SER A 54 2.97 6.89 -2.99
CA SER A 54 3.29 6.68 -1.57
C SER A 54 2.17 5.95 -0.87
N ALA A 55 2.45 5.42 0.34
CA ALA A 55 1.41 4.78 1.16
C ALA A 55 0.20 5.70 1.41
N SER A 56 0.45 7.01 1.53
CA SER A 56 -0.59 8.03 1.68
C SER A 56 -1.54 8.15 0.48
N THR A 57 -1.06 7.83 -0.74
CA THR A 57 -1.90 7.79 -1.94
C THR A 57 -2.98 6.71 -1.81
N PHE A 58 -2.59 5.52 -1.36
CA PHE A 58 -3.52 4.42 -1.12
C PHE A 58 -4.43 4.68 0.07
N ALA A 59 -3.90 5.25 1.16
CA ALA A 59 -4.70 5.60 2.33
C ALA A 59 -5.79 6.64 2.00
N ASN A 60 -5.47 7.63 1.18
CA ASN A 60 -6.45 8.61 0.71
C ASN A 60 -7.52 7.95 -0.17
N ALA A 61 -7.12 7.05 -1.08
CA ALA A 61 -8.04 6.36 -1.98
C ALA A 61 -8.94 5.33 -1.26
N LEU A 62 -8.47 4.71 -0.18
CA LEU A 62 -9.25 3.81 0.68
C LEU A 62 -10.15 4.57 1.69
N GLY A 63 -10.00 5.89 1.79
CA GLY A 63 -10.65 6.72 2.81
C GLY A 63 -9.78 6.81 4.06
N PHE A 64 -8.98 7.89 4.16
CA PHE A 64 -8.06 8.07 5.27
C PHE A 64 -8.84 8.27 6.58
N GLN A 65 -8.48 7.46 7.57
CA GLN A 65 -9.22 7.31 8.83
C GLN A 65 -8.37 7.61 10.08
N GLY A 66 -7.11 8.06 9.89
CA GLY A 66 -6.21 8.41 10.99
C GLY A 66 -5.20 7.32 11.39
N CYS A 67 -5.09 6.23 10.63
CA CYS A 67 -4.06 5.22 10.85
C CYS A 67 -2.65 5.80 10.64
N GLN A 68 -1.66 5.27 11.34
CA GLN A 68 -0.27 5.68 11.16
C GLN A 68 0.22 5.19 9.80
N ILE A 69 0.84 6.08 9.01
CA ILE A 69 1.30 5.75 7.66
C ILE A 69 2.82 5.87 7.58
N ALA A 70 3.47 4.80 7.13
CA ALA A 70 4.88 4.77 6.78
C ALA A 70 5.06 4.53 5.29
N SER A 71 5.98 5.29 4.69
CA SER A 71 6.36 5.19 3.28
C SER A 71 7.85 4.89 3.20
N SER A 72 8.24 3.90 2.41
CA SER A 72 9.63 3.44 2.35
C SER A 72 10.10 3.18 0.93
N TYR A 73 11.28 3.69 0.58
CA TYR A 73 11.88 3.48 -0.72
C TYR A 73 13.25 2.81 -0.60
N ALA A 74 13.41 1.69 -1.30
CA ALA A 74 14.65 0.95 -1.44
C ALA A 74 14.74 0.31 -2.84
N ALA A 75 14.33 1.03 -3.88
CA ALA A 75 14.26 0.53 -5.27
C ALA A 75 13.55 -0.84 -5.35
N CYS A 76 14.19 -1.88 -5.92
CA CYS A 76 13.64 -3.23 -6.02
C CYS A 76 13.33 -3.87 -4.65
N ALA A 77 13.99 -3.42 -3.58
CA ALA A 77 13.76 -3.93 -2.23
C ALA A 77 12.63 -3.19 -1.49
N SER A 78 12.00 -2.17 -2.08
CA SER A 78 10.99 -1.35 -1.37
C SER A 78 9.84 -2.19 -0.79
N GLY A 79 9.41 -3.24 -1.49
CA GLY A 79 8.35 -4.15 -1.01
C GLY A 79 8.74 -4.92 0.25
N VAL A 80 9.93 -5.53 0.25
CA VAL A 80 10.46 -6.25 1.43
C VAL A 80 10.77 -5.29 2.59
N THR A 81 11.24 -4.07 2.29
CA THR A 81 11.43 -3.04 3.32
C THR A 81 10.10 -2.67 3.99
N ALA A 82 9.03 -2.45 3.22
CA ALA A 82 7.71 -2.16 3.78
C ALA A 82 7.19 -3.31 4.66
N LEU A 83 7.34 -4.56 4.21
CA LEU A 83 6.98 -5.75 5.00
C LEU A 83 7.79 -5.86 6.30
N SER A 84 9.09 -5.58 6.26
CA SER A 84 9.96 -5.59 7.44
C SER A 84 9.54 -4.53 8.49
N ILE A 85 9.12 -3.35 8.02
CA ILE A 85 8.61 -2.28 8.89
C ILE A 85 7.26 -2.68 9.51
N ALA A 86 6.33 -3.18 8.71
CA ALA A 86 5.04 -3.68 9.21
C ALA A 86 5.25 -4.78 10.26
N ARG A 87 6.14 -5.73 9.99
CA ARG A 87 6.53 -6.78 10.94
C ARG A 87 7.08 -6.21 12.24
N SER A 88 7.97 -5.23 12.15
CA SER A 88 8.59 -4.61 13.32
C SER A 88 7.55 -3.90 14.19
N GLN A 89 6.56 -3.24 13.59
CA GLN A 89 5.45 -2.61 14.31
C GLN A 89 4.58 -3.63 15.05
N ILE A 90 4.22 -4.74 14.40
CA ILE A 90 3.47 -5.83 15.03
C ILE A 90 4.23 -6.39 16.23
N LEU A 91 5.54 -6.65 16.07
CA LEU A 91 6.37 -7.15 17.17
C LEU A 91 6.50 -6.16 18.33
N GLN A 92 6.62 -4.86 18.03
CA GLN A 92 6.67 -3.82 19.06
C GLN A 92 5.36 -3.71 19.82
N ALA A 93 4.22 -3.89 19.15
CA ALA A 93 2.91 -3.91 19.78
C ALA A 93 2.68 -5.16 20.66
N TYR A 94 3.18 -6.33 20.24
CA TYR A 94 3.07 -7.57 21.02
C TYR A 94 4.02 -7.64 22.22
N ALA A 95 5.18 -6.99 22.16
CA ALA A 95 6.18 -7.00 23.23
C ALA A 95 5.83 -6.05 24.40
N ARG A 96 4.57 -5.64 24.53
CA ARG A 96 4.05 -4.69 25.52
C ARG A 96 3.01 -5.33 26.40
#